data_AF-A0A150WR00-F1
#
_entry.id   AF-A0A150WR00-F1
#
_cell.length_a   1.000
_cell.length_b   1.000
_cell.length_c   1.000
_cell.angle_alpha   90.00
_cell.angle_beta   90.00
_cell.angle_gamma   90.00
#
_symmetry.space_group_name_H-M   'P 1'
#
loop_
_entity.id
_entity.type
_entity.pdbx_description
1 polymer ?
#
loop_
_entity_poly.entity_id
_entity_poly.type
_entity_poly.pdbx_seq_one_letter_code
_entity_poly.pdbx_strand_id
1 'polypeptide(L)'
;MLGPEKDTYWMKAALRLARKAAVLGEVPIAAIVVDDEGVVSYAINTRERQNTPLGHAELFALHKASQKKGSWRLNNCTLYVTLEPCVMCAGAIQQSRVARVVYGAKDPKGGAVESLYSVLKDPRLNHTVEVSSGILEDECQKLISGFFQDKRDEKKFEKAQKIYRERTSVIVVHKNTILGFHAIDPTSQVPYFFLPGGGLEEGESPVAAAERECLEETGYRVKVLPETAFERKYDFFWNGESYACRTVFYVAELVEPWTEPKPVNDTNYHKGVEWIQASKVREIFGYQKDILWAVQKLLKTAQKRSTLR
;
A
#
# COMPACT_ATOMS: atom_id res chain seq x y z
N MET A 1 -31.67 -32.44 -9.16
CA MET A 1 -30.75 -31.41 -9.68
C MET A 1 -31.54 -30.13 -9.94
N LEU A 2 -31.03 -28.98 -9.50
CA LEU A 2 -31.68 -27.68 -9.67
C LEU A 2 -31.55 -27.22 -11.13
N GLY A 3 -32.64 -26.80 -11.78
CA GLY A 3 -32.62 -26.37 -13.18
C GLY A 3 -32.06 -24.95 -13.42
N PRO A 4 -31.86 -24.52 -14.69
CA PRO A 4 -31.21 -23.26 -15.06
C PRO A 4 -31.82 -21.98 -14.45
N GLU A 5 -33.14 -21.95 -14.24
CA GLU A 5 -33.83 -20.81 -13.60
C GLU A 5 -33.39 -20.62 -12.14
N LYS A 6 -33.12 -21.73 -11.43
CA LYS A 6 -32.64 -21.69 -10.05
C LYS A 6 -31.19 -21.21 -9.97
N ASP A 7 -30.36 -21.52 -10.97
CA ASP A 7 -28.97 -21.04 -11.01
C ASP A 7 -28.89 -19.53 -11.13
N THR A 8 -29.70 -18.96 -12.02
CA THR A 8 -29.81 -17.50 -12.17
C THR A 8 -30.30 -16.84 -10.87
N TYR A 9 -31.27 -17.45 -10.18
CA TYR A 9 -31.78 -16.94 -8.90
C TYR A 9 -30.68 -16.88 -7.83
N TRP A 10 -29.92 -17.96 -7.65
CA TRP A 10 -28.85 -18.02 -6.66
C TRP A 10 -27.65 -17.16 -7.02
N MET A 11 -27.31 -17.05 -8.31
CA MET A 11 -26.26 -16.14 -8.76
C MET A 11 -26.63 -14.67 -8.54
N LYS A 12 -27.89 -14.27 -8.76
CA LYS A 12 -28.38 -12.93 -8.37
C LYS A 12 -28.24 -12.69 -6.87
N ALA A 13 -28.47 -13.70 -6.03
CA ALA A 13 -28.24 -13.61 -4.60
C ALA A 13 -26.75 -13.44 -4.26
N ALA A 14 -25.87 -14.19 -4.92
CA ALA A 14 -24.43 -14.06 -4.78
C ALA A 14 -23.94 -12.67 -5.20
N LEU A 15 -24.42 -12.13 -6.32
CA LEU A 15 -24.13 -10.75 -6.76
C LEU A 15 -24.55 -9.69 -5.73
N ARG A 16 -25.70 -9.84 -5.07
CA ARG A 16 -26.11 -8.93 -3.98
C ARG A 16 -25.13 -8.96 -2.80
N LEU A 17 -24.60 -10.14 -2.47
CA LEU A 17 -23.57 -10.28 -1.43
C LEU A 17 -22.22 -9.72 -1.89
N ALA A 18 -21.83 -9.95 -3.14
CA ALA A 18 -20.57 -9.47 -3.71
C ALA A 18 -20.49 -7.94 -3.70
N ARG A 19 -21.61 -7.24 -3.95
CA ARG A 19 -21.71 -5.78 -3.78
C ARG A 19 -21.41 -5.33 -2.34
N LYS A 20 -21.75 -6.12 -1.32
CA LYS A 20 -21.38 -5.81 0.07
C LYS A 20 -19.87 -5.90 0.29
N ALA A 21 -19.16 -6.80 -0.39
CA ALA A 21 -17.70 -6.84 -0.35
C ALA A 21 -17.09 -5.55 -0.93
N ALA A 22 -17.58 -5.08 -2.09
CA ALA A 22 -17.11 -3.81 -2.67
C ALA A 22 -17.28 -2.62 -1.72
N VAL A 23 -18.44 -2.49 -1.05
CA VAL A 23 -18.68 -1.43 -0.06
C VAL A 23 -17.68 -1.48 1.10
N LEU A 24 -17.18 -2.66 1.45
CA LEU A 24 -16.18 -2.87 2.49
C LEU A 24 -14.74 -2.74 1.97
N GLY A 25 -14.53 -2.31 0.72
CA GLY A 25 -13.20 -2.16 0.12
C GLY A 25 -12.57 -3.48 -0.34
N GLU A 26 -13.32 -4.58 -0.35
CA GLU A 26 -12.87 -5.90 -0.78
C GLU A 26 -13.22 -6.15 -2.24
N VAL A 27 -12.39 -6.94 -2.95
CA VAL A 27 -12.74 -7.40 -4.31
C VAL A 27 -14.13 -8.06 -4.26
N PRO A 28 -15.09 -7.65 -5.11
CA PRO A 28 -16.50 -8.02 -4.97
C PRO A 28 -16.77 -9.44 -5.44
N ILE A 29 -16.44 -10.40 -4.58
CA ILE A 29 -16.66 -11.82 -4.79
C ILE A 29 -17.50 -12.35 -3.63
N ALA A 30 -18.49 -13.17 -3.95
CA ALA A 30 -19.32 -13.85 -2.96
C ALA A 30 -19.63 -15.28 -3.38
N ALA A 31 -19.91 -16.09 -2.37
CA ALA A 31 -20.19 -17.50 -2.52
C ALA A 31 -21.38 -17.92 -1.63
N ILE A 32 -22.26 -18.78 -2.14
CA ILE A 32 -23.43 -19.31 -1.45
C ILE A 32 -23.43 -20.83 -1.59
N VAL A 33 -23.58 -21.55 -0.48
CA VAL A 33 -23.82 -23.00 -0.48
C VAL A 33 -25.30 -23.25 -0.28
N VAL A 34 -25.89 -24.05 -1.17
CA VAL A 34 -27.32 -24.38 -1.23
C VAL A 34 -27.49 -25.90 -1.23
N ASP A 35 -28.55 -26.39 -0.61
CA ASP A 35 -29.03 -27.76 -0.72
C ASP A 35 -30.53 -27.79 -1.05
N ASP A 36 -31.19 -28.95 -0.90
CA ASP A 36 -32.61 -29.11 -1.20
C ASP A 36 -33.54 -28.28 -0.29
N GLU A 37 -33.09 -27.89 0.91
CA GLU A 37 -33.82 -27.04 1.86
C GLU A 37 -33.58 -25.55 1.60
N GLY A 38 -32.59 -25.20 0.79
CA GLY A 38 -32.24 -23.83 0.43
C GLY A 38 -30.84 -23.43 0.89
N VAL A 39 -30.68 -22.21 1.40
CA VAL A 39 -29.35 -21.69 1.76
C VAL A 39 -28.81 -22.38 3.02
N VAL A 40 -27.68 -23.08 2.86
CA VAL A 40 -26.89 -23.60 3.97
C VAL A 40 -26.04 -22.48 4.55
N SER A 41 -25.21 -21.84 3.73
CA SER A 41 -24.29 -20.80 4.16
C SER A 41 -23.99 -19.81 3.03
N TYR A 42 -23.36 -18.69 3.39
CA TYR A 42 -22.78 -17.77 2.44
C TYR A 42 -21.56 -17.04 3.04
N ALA A 43 -20.74 -16.49 2.15
CA ALA A 43 -19.64 -15.60 2.52
C ALA A 43 -19.30 -14.65 1.38
N ILE A 44 -18.54 -13.62 1.74
CA ILE A 44 -17.95 -12.63 0.83
C ILE A 44 -16.44 -12.66 1.00
N ASN A 45 -15.70 -12.16 0.01
CA ASN A 45 -14.26 -11.94 0.16
C ASN A 45 -13.97 -10.98 1.34
N THR A 46 -12.95 -11.30 2.11
CA THR A 46 -12.52 -10.59 3.33
C THR A 46 -11.01 -10.56 3.50
N ARG A 47 -10.25 -10.78 2.42
CA ARG A 47 -8.79 -10.92 2.40
C ARG A 47 -8.11 -9.72 3.06
N GLU A 48 -8.48 -8.50 2.69
CA GLU A 48 -7.84 -7.29 3.19
C GLU A 48 -8.17 -7.06 4.66
N ARG A 49 -9.45 -7.14 5.03
CA ARG A 49 -9.92 -6.88 6.40
C ARG A 49 -9.39 -7.89 7.41
N GLN A 50 -9.26 -9.16 7.03
CA GLN A 50 -8.73 -10.19 7.91
C GLN A 50 -7.20 -10.34 7.80
N ASN A 51 -6.53 -9.60 6.92
CA ASN A 51 -5.10 -9.74 6.64
C ASN A 51 -4.68 -11.20 6.43
N THR A 52 -5.49 -11.98 5.70
CA THR A 52 -5.28 -13.42 5.52
C THR A 52 -5.42 -13.83 4.05
N PRO A 53 -4.48 -14.62 3.51
CA PRO A 53 -4.60 -15.14 2.15
C PRO A 53 -5.79 -16.09 1.99
N LEU A 54 -6.33 -16.64 3.09
CA LEU A 54 -7.47 -17.55 3.09
C LEU A 54 -8.82 -16.82 3.00
N GLY A 55 -8.81 -15.49 2.87
CA GLY A 55 -9.97 -14.61 2.96
C GLY A 55 -11.03 -14.75 1.84
N HIS A 56 -11.00 -15.82 1.06
CA HIS A 56 -11.82 -16.04 -0.12
C HIS A 56 -13.25 -16.46 0.24
N ALA A 57 -14.22 -16.04 -0.58
CA ALA A 57 -15.64 -16.28 -0.32
C ALA A 57 -15.96 -17.79 -0.26
N GLU A 58 -15.42 -18.57 -1.19
CA GLU A 58 -15.68 -20.01 -1.32
C GLU A 58 -15.22 -20.75 -0.07
N LEU A 59 -14.01 -20.49 0.41
CA LEU A 59 -13.46 -21.14 1.60
C LEU A 59 -14.36 -20.94 2.82
N PHE A 60 -14.77 -19.69 3.08
CA PHE A 60 -15.63 -19.42 4.23
C PHE A 60 -17.06 -19.91 4.05
N ALA A 61 -17.60 -19.92 2.83
CA ALA A 61 -18.91 -20.50 2.58
C ALA A 61 -18.89 -22.02 2.86
N LEU A 62 -17.88 -22.74 2.35
CA LEU A 62 -17.70 -24.18 2.59
C LEU A 62 -17.47 -24.50 4.07
N HIS A 63 -16.63 -23.71 4.75
CA HIS A 63 -16.38 -23.87 6.18
C HIS A 63 -17.68 -23.72 6.99
N LYS A 64 -18.44 -22.64 6.77
CA LYS A 64 -19.72 -22.41 7.45
C LYS A 64 -20.76 -23.48 7.12
N ALA A 65 -20.80 -23.94 5.87
CA ALA A 65 -21.69 -25.03 5.47
C ALA A 65 -21.36 -26.31 6.24
N SER A 66 -20.08 -26.63 6.36
CA SER A 66 -19.61 -27.81 7.10
C SER A 66 -19.97 -27.74 8.58
N GLN A 67 -19.80 -26.56 9.20
CA GLN A 67 -20.22 -26.32 10.58
C GLN A 67 -21.74 -26.49 10.75
N LYS A 68 -22.54 -25.88 9.86
CA LYS A 68 -24.01 -25.98 9.93
C LYS A 68 -24.52 -27.40 9.73
N LYS A 69 -23.85 -28.20 8.90
CA LYS A 69 -24.20 -29.60 8.64
C LYS A 69 -23.60 -30.58 9.64
N GLY A 70 -22.71 -30.14 10.54
CA GLY A 70 -21.96 -31.03 11.43
C GLY A 70 -21.10 -32.05 10.69
N SER A 71 -20.69 -31.74 9.45
CA SER A 71 -20.01 -32.66 8.55
C SER A 71 -19.11 -31.89 7.58
N TRP A 72 -17.88 -32.35 7.37
CA TRP A 72 -17.00 -31.82 6.33
C TRP A 72 -17.41 -32.24 4.92
N ARG A 73 -18.28 -33.25 4.80
CA ARG A 73 -18.82 -33.74 3.52
C ARG A 73 -20.09 -32.98 3.15
N LEU A 74 -20.08 -32.35 1.98
CA LEU A 74 -21.16 -31.54 1.42
C LEU A 74 -21.74 -32.16 0.13
N ASN A 75 -21.84 -33.49 0.10
CA ASN A 75 -22.23 -34.29 -1.08
C ASN A 75 -23.55 -33.90 -1.76
N ASN A 76 -24.49 -33.27 -1.04
CA ASN A 76 -25.78 -32.86 -1.60
C ASN A 76 -25.87 -31.33 -1.77
N CYS A 77 -24.74 -30.63 -1.70
CA CYS A 77 -24.70 -29.17 -1.81
C CYS A 77 -24.25 -28.72 -3.20
N THR A 78 -24.78 -27.57 -3.62
CA THR A 78 -24.31 -26.78 -4.76
C THR A 78 -23.65 -25.51 -4.25
N LEU A 79 -22.46 -25.19 -4.75
CA LEU A 79 -21.77 -23.94 -4.48
C LEU A 79 -21.99 -22.96 -5.65
N TYR A 80 -22.56 -21.80 -5.38
CA TYR A 80 -22.66 -20.68 -6.31
C TYR A 80 -21.59 -19.64 -5.99
N VAL A 81 -20.80 -19.19 -6.96
CA VAL A 81 -19.76 -18.17 -6.77
C VAL A 81 -19.67 -17.19 -7.94
N THR A 82 -19.50 -15.89 -7.66
CA THR A 82 -19.55 -14.86 -8.73
C THR A 82 -18.35 -14.87 -9.67
N LEU A 83 -17.22 -15.47 -9.27
CA LEU A 83 -15.99 -15.58 -10.06
C LEU A 83 -15.51 -17.03 -10.06
N GLU A 84 -14.88 -17.46 -11.14
CA GLU A 84 -14.25 -18.78 -11.25
C GLU A 84 -13.30 -19.05 -10.07
N PRO A 85 -13.46 -20.19 -9.35
CA PRO A 85 -12.59 -20.55 -8.24
C PRO A 85 -11.11 -20.65 -8.64
N CYS A 86 -10.23 -20.09 -7.81
CA CYS A 86 -8.79 -20.25 -7.94
C CYS A 86 -8.31 -21.64 -7.46
N VAL A 87 -7.01 -21.94 -7.62
CA VAL A 87 -6.42 -23.24 -7.25
C VAL A 87 -6.71 -23.63 -5.79
N MET A 88 -6.61 -22.67 -4.87
CA MET A 88 -6.89 -22.89 -3.45
C MET A 88 -8.36 -23.26 -3.20
N CYS A 89 -9.29 -22.49 -3.78
CA CYS A 89 -10.72 -22.72 -3.63
C CYS A 89 -11.15 -24.03 -4.31
N ALA A 90 -10.61 -24.33 -5.50
CA ALA A 90 -10.86 -25.58 -6.20
C ALA A 90 -10.42 -26.80 -5.38
N GLY A 91 -9.24 -26.73 -4.74
CA GLY A 91 -8.80 -27.76 -3.80
C GLY A 91 -9.75 -27.95 -2.61
N ALA A 92 -10.25 -26.86 -2.02
CA ALA A 92 -11.21 -26.92 -0.92
C ALA A 92 -12.59 -27.46 -1.32
N ILE A 93 -13.08 -27.08 -2.50
CA ILE A 93 -14.29 -27.64 -3.10
C ILE A 93 -14.15 -29.15 -3.21
N GLN A 94 -13.00 -29.63 -3.70
CA GLN A 94 -12.75 -31.04 -3.83
C GLN A 94 -12.72 -31.78 -2.49
N GLN A 95 -12.02 -31.20 -1.49
CA GLN A 95 -11.93 -31.80 -0.15
C GLN A 95 -13.28 -31.82 0.59
N SER A 96 -14.14 -30.83 0.34
CA SER A 96 -15.48 -30.76 0.93
C SER A 96 -16.52 -31.63 0.21
N ARG A 97 -16.17 -32.23 -0.93
CA ARG A 97 -17.04 -33.12 -1.72
C ARG A 97 -18.36 -32.48 -2.13
N VAL A 98 -18.34 -31.19 -2.44
CA VAL A 98 -19.51 -30.50 -3.02
C VAL A 98 -19.92 -31.21 -4.31
N ALA A 99 -21.23 -31.44 -4.51
CA ALA A 99 -21.72 -32.12 -5.71
C ALA A 99 -21.53 -31.28 -6.96
N ARG A 100 -21.82 -29.98 -6.87
CA ARG A 100 -21.88 -29.08 -8.03
C ARG A 100 -21.34 -27.69 -7.71
N VAL A 101 -20.59 -27.11 -8.64
CA VAL A 101 -20.14 -25.73 -8.61
C VAL A 101 -20.73 -24.99 -9.78
N VAL A 102 -21.32 -23.83 -9.50
CA VAL A 102 -21.87 -22.91 -10.47
C VAL A 102 -21.15 -21.58 -10.31
N TYR A 103 -20.51 -21.09 -11.38
CA TYR A 103 -19.84 -19.79 -11.32
C TYR A 103 -20.24 -18.83 -12.43
N GLY A 104 -20.10 -17.54 -12.14
CA GLY A 104 -20.45 -16.46 -13.04
C GLY A 104 -19.36 -16.14 -14.04
N ALA A 105 -18.50 -15.20 -13.70
CA ALA A 105 -17.41 -14.77 -14.58
C ALA A 105 -16.23 -15.75 -14.57
N LYS A 106 -15.58 -15.93 -15.73
CA LYS A 106 -14.27 -16.59 -15.82
C LYS A 106 -13.16 -15.75 -15.20
N ASP A 107 -12.10 -16.41 -14.74
CA ASP A 107 -10.86 -15.75 -14.29
C ASP A 107 -9.67 -16.17 -15.17
N PRO A 108 -9.36 -15.44 -16.26
CA PRO A 108 -8.23 -15.75 -17.12
C PRO A 108 -6.85 -15.65 -16.45
N LYS A 109 -6.76 -15.07 -15.24
CA LYS A 109 -5.49 -14.84 -14.53
C LYS A 109 -5.28 -15.77 -13.35
N GLY A 110 -6.35 -16.32 -12.77
CA GLY A 110 -6.28 -17.13 -11.55
C GLY A 110 -7.22 -18.33 -11.51
N GLY A 111 -8.11 -18.50 -12.50
CA GLY A 111 -9.14 -19.53 -12.51
C GLY A 111 -8.57 -20.94 -12.69
N ALA A 112 -8.99 -21.86 -11.82
CA ALA A 112 -8.47 -23.22 -11.78
C ALA A 112 -9.50 -24.30 -12.16
N VAL A 113 -10.65 -23.88 -12.68
CA VAL A 113 -11.73 -24.79 -13.06
C VAL A 113 -11.76 -25.01 -14.57
N GLU A 114 -11.69 -23.94 -15.35
CA GLU A 114 -11.68 -23.99 -16.82
C GLU A 114 -10.65 -23.05 -17.47
N SER A 115 -10.18 -21.98 -16.79
CA SER A 115 -9.29 -20.98 -17.40
C SER A 115 -7.83 -21.40 -17.50
N LEU A 116 -7.15 -21.64 -16.37
CA LEU A 116 -5.73 -22.01 -16.34
C LEU A 116 -5.50 -23.47 -15.97
N TYR A 117 -6.43 -24.06 -15.22
CA TYR A 117 -6.38 -25.45 -14.77
C TYR A 117 -7.76 -26.10 -14.92
N SER A 118 -7.79 -27.41 -14.72
CA SER A 118 -9.03 -28.20 -14.70
C SER A 118 -9.12 -29.05 -13.44
N VAL A 119 -8.81 -28.45 -12.27
CA VAL A 119 -8.67 -29.17 -11.00
C VAL A 119 -9.92 -29.99 -10.66
N LEU A 120 -11.11 -29.42 -10.85
CA LEU A 120 -12.38 -30.08 -10.51
C LEU A 120 -12.78 -31.20 -11.49
N LYS A 121 -12.13 -31.28 -12.65
CA LYS A 121 -12.35 -32.30 -13.69
C LYS A 121 -11.18 -33.28 -13.82
N ASP A 122 -10.19 -33.22 -12.92
CA ASP A 122 -9.03 -34.09 -12.96
C ASP A 122 -9.41 -35.54 -12.57
N PRO A 123 -9.30 -36.52 -13.47
CA PRO A 123 -9.74 -37.89 -13.23
C PRO A 123 -8.91 -38.63 -12.18
N ARG A 124 -7.76 -38.07 -11.77
CA ARG A 124 -6.90 -38.67 -10.72
C ARG A 124 -7.41 -38.38 -9.31
N LEU A 125 -8.35 -37.45 -9.15
CA LEU A 125 -8.89 -37.09 -7.85
C LEU A 125 -10.09 -37.97 -7.48
N ASN A 126 -10.33 -38.12 -6.18
CA ASN A 126 -11.26 -39.12 -5.62
C ASN A 126 -12.74 -38.70 -5.53
N HIS A 127 -13.10 -37.53 -6.06
CA HIS A 127 -14.46 -36.99 -6.06
C HIS A 127 -14.72 -36.25 -7.38
N THR A 128 -15.93 -36.37 -7.93
CA THR A 128 -16.30 -35.71 -9.18
C THR A 128 -17.25 -34.57 -8.87
N VAL A 129 -16.92 -33.38 -9.34
CA VAL A 129 -17.72 -32.17 -9.16
C VAL A 129 -18.36 -31.79 -10.50
N GLU A 130 -19.68 -31.65 -10.52
CA GLU A 130 -20.37 -31.08 -11.67
C GLU A 130 -20.07 -29.58 -11.76
N VAL A 131 -19.75 -29.07 -12.94
CA VAL A 131 -19.40 -27.66 -13.14
C VAL A 131 -20.37 -27.02 -14.14
N SER A 132 -20.91 -25.86 -13.77
CA SER A 132 -21.63 -24.97 -14.70
C SER A 132 -21.03 -23.58 -14.64
N SER A 133 -20.69 -23.02 -15.79
CA SER A 133 -20.03 -21.72 -15.92
C SER A 133 -20.89 -20.73 -16.70
N GLY A 134 -20.57 -19.44 -16.60
CA GLY A 134 -21.19 -18.40 -17.43
C GLY A 134 -22.53 -17.86 -16.91
N ILE A 135 -22.94 -18.21 -15.68
CA ILE A 135 -24.24 -17.76 -15.15
C ILE A 135 -24.14 -16.28 -14.75
N LEU A 136 -24.84 -15.40 -15.48
CA LEU A 136 -24.75 -13.94 -15.30
C LEU A 136 -23.29 -13.43 -15.39
N GLU A 137 -22.53 -14.00 -16.32
CA GLU A 137 -21.11 -13.70 -16.53
C GLU A 137 -20.85 -12.20 -16.68
N ASP A 138 -21.58 -11.52 -17.57
CA ASP A 138 -21.42 -10.08 -17.82
C ASP A 138 -21.62 -9.25 -16.55
N GLU A 139 -22.61 -9.60 -15.73
CA GLU A 139 -22.93 -8.87 -14.50
C GLU A 139 -21.84 -9.07 -13.44
N CYS A 140 -21.35 -10.31 -13.31
CA CYS A 140 -20.24 -10.65 -12.42
C CYS A 140 -18.94 -9.96 -12.84
N GLN A 141 -18.63 -9.98 -14.14
CA GLN A 141 -17.44 -9.34 -14.69
C GLN A 141 -17.48 -7.82 -14.53
N LYS A 142 -18.62 -7.19 -14.85
CA LYS A 142 -18.82 -5.72 -14.71
C LYS A 142 -18.63 -5.27 -13.26
N LEU A 143 -19.09 -6.04 -12.29
CA LEU A 143 -18.93 -5.71 -10.87
C LEU A 143 -17.45 -5.66 -10.46
N ILE A 144 -16.66 -6.64 -10.90
CA ILE A 144 -15.22 -6.71 -10.58
C ILE A 144 -14.44 -5.62 -11.33
N SER A 145 -14.70 -5.44 -12.63
CA SER A 145 -14.00 -4.44 -13.43
C SER A 145 -14.29 -3.01 -12.96
N GLY A 146 -15.54 -2.72 -12.59
CA GLY A 146 -15.95 -1.47 -11.96
C GLY A 146 -15.18 -1.18 -10.67
N PHE A 147 -15.12 -2.14 -9.74
CA PHE A 147 -14.37 -1.99 -8.49
C PHE A 147 -12.89 -1.61 -8.71
N PHE A 148 -12.21 -2.28 -9.65
CA PHE A 148 -10.82 -1.95 -9.94
C PHE A 148 -10.66 -0.62 -10.70
N GLN A 149 -11.67 -0.20 -11.46
CA GLN A 149 -11.68 1.12 -12.10
C GLN A 149 -11.80 2.22 -11.05
N ASP A 150 -12.75 2.11 -10.12
CA ASP A 150 -12.93 3.05 -9.01
C ASP A 150 -11.64 3.18 -8.19
N LYS A 151 -10.99 2.06 -7.86
CA LYS A 151 -9.68 2.06 -7.16
C LYS A 151 -8.56 2.75 -7.93
N ARG A 152 -8.57 2.69 -9.26
CA ARG A 152 -7.58 3.41 -10.10
C ARG A 152 -7.87 4.90 -10.11
N ASP A 153 -9.14 5.27 -10.16
CA ASP A 153 -9.56 6.68 -10.22
C ASP A 153 -9.37 7.38 -8.86
N GLU A 154 -9.63 6.69 -7.75
CA GLU A 154 -9.24 7.14 -6.39
C GLU A 154 -7.74 7.48 -6.33
N LYS A 155 -6.88 6.56 -6.76
CA LYS A 155 -5.42 6.78 -6.79
C LYS A 155 -4.99 7.94 -7.69
N LYS A 156 -5.67 8.14 -8.83
CA LYS A 156 -5.40 9.27 -9.72
C LYS A 156 -5.79 10.58 -9.06
N PHE A 157 -6.94 10.61 -8.40
CA PHE A 157 -7.44 11.78 -7.68
C PHE A 157 -6.49 12.17 -6.54
N GLU A 158 -6.09 11.20 -5.70
CA GLU A 158 -5.07 11.40 -4.66
C GLU A 158 -3.76 11.97 -5.23
N LYS A 159 -3.30 11.45 -6.37
CA LYS A 159 -2.09 11.95 -7.03
C LYS A 159 -2.25 13.37 -7.59
N ALA A 160 -3.44 13.73 -8.08
CA ALA A 160 -3.74 15.04 -8.63
C ALA A 160 -3.81 16.13 -7.54
N GLN A 161 -4.15 15.77 -6.30
CA GLN A 161 -4.19 16.69 -5.16
C GLN A 161 -2.81 17.01 -4.56
N LYS A 162 -1.75 16.33 -4.99
CA LYS A 162 -0.40 16.57 -4.44
C LYS A 162 0.20 17.86 -4.99
N ILE A 163 0.81 18.63 -4.09
CA ILE A 163 1.58 19.82 -4.46
C ILE A 163 3.02 19.38 -4.74
N TYR A 164 3.49 19.62 -5.96
CA TYR A 164 4.85 19.25 -6.37
C TYR A 164 5.83 20.33 -5.94
N ARG A 165 6.93 19.92 -5.29
CA ARG A 165 7.99 20.83 -4.84
C ARG A 165 9.36 20.31 -5.27
N GLU A 166 10.09 21.13 -6.01
CA GLU A 166 11.54 20.98 -6.18
C GLU A 166 12.22 21.59 -4.95
N ARG A 167 13.13 20.84 -4.34
CA ARG A 167 13.82 21.23 -3.11
C ARG A 167 15.30 20.90 -3.16
N THR A 168 16.04 21.54 -2.28
CA THR A 168 17.43 21.20 -2.00
C THR A 168 17.61 21.05 -0.49
N SER A 169 18.59 20.26 -0.05
CA SER A 169 18.90 20.10 1.37
C SER A 169 20.34 19.69 1.58
N VAL A 170 20.90 20.04 2.73
CA VAL A 170 22.30 19.76 3.07
C VAL A 170 22.40 18.90 4.32
N ILE A 171 23.41 18.03 4.32
CA ILE A 171 23.92 17.45 5.55
C ILE A 171 25.25 18.14 5.89
N VAL A 172 25.31 18.69 7.10
CA VAL A 172 26.52 19.31 7.65
C VAL A 172 26.99 18.45 8.80
N VAL A 173 28.23 17.96 8.75
CA VAL A 173 28.77 17.05 9.75
C VAL A 173 29.95 17.71 10.48
N HIS A 174 29.87 17.78 11.81
CA HIS A 174 30.96 18.26 12.66
C HIS A 174 31.15 17.33 13.87
N LYS A 175 32.36 16.82 14.11
CA LYS A 175 32.67 15.93 15.26
C LYS A 175 31.61 14.82 15.50
N ASN A 176 31.22 14.13 14.42
CA ASN A 176 30.21 13.07 14.42
C ASN A 176 28.78 13.49 14.82
N THR A 177 28.50 14.80 14.80
CA THR A 177 27.17 15.39 14.93
C THR A 177 26.70 15.96 13.60
N ILE A 178 25.39 16.10 13.45
CA ILE A 178 24.70 16.58 12.25
C ILE A 178 23.89 17.81 12.62
N LEU A 179 24.03 18.88 11.83
CA LEU A 179 23.23 20.08 11.97
C LEU A 179 21.80 19.87 11.45
N GLY A 180 20.84 20.40 12.18
CA GLY A 180 19.44 20.52 11.74
C GLY A 180 18.64 21.37 12.71
N PHE A 181 17.33 21.39 12.52
CA PHE A 181 16.43 22.17 13.35
C PHE A 181 15.15 21.39 13.68
N HIS A 182 14.57 21.73 14.83
CA HIS A 182 13.30 21.19 15.28
C HIS A 182 12.15 21.99 14.69
N ALA A 183 11.11 21.27 14.25
CA ALA A 183 9.89 21.87 13.77
C ALA A 183 8.67 21.09 14.24
N ILE A 184 7.54 21.76 14.45
CA ILE A 184 6.27 21.10 14.77
C ILE A 184 5.30 21.35 13.62
N ASP A 185 4.73 20.27 13.09
CA ASP A 185 3.72 20.38 12.05
C ASP A 185 2.48 21.13 12.57
N PRO A 186 2.05 22.24 11.94
CA PRO A 186 1.00 23.08 12.49
C PRO A 186 -0.36 22.39 12.62
N THR A 187 -0.65 21.38 11.78
CA THR A 187 -1.94 20.70 11.75
C THR A 187 -1.96 19.47 12.67
N SER A 188 -1.00 18.57 12.51
CA SER A 188 -0.91 17.31 13.23
C SER A 188 -0.22 17.42 14.59
N GLN A 189 0.49 18.53 14.86
CA GLN A 189 1.28 18.75 16.07
C GLN A 189 2.40 17.72 16.28
N VAL A 190 2.76 16.98 15.24
CA VAL A 190 3.88 16.03 15.30
C VAL A 190 5.21 16.80 15.26
N PRO A 191 6.14 16.53 16.20
CA PRO A 191 7.47 17.11 16.15
C PRO A 191 8.36 16.38 15.13
N TYR A 192 9.18 17.14 14.42
CA TYR A 192 10.15 16.69 13.45
C TYR A 192 11.49 17.35 13.70
N PHE A 193 12.55 16.67 13.26
CA PHE A 193 13.87 17.26 13.10
C PHE A 193 14.25 17.21 11.63
N PHE A 194 14.49 18.37 11.04
CA PHE A 194 14.80 18.50 9.62
C PHE A 194 16.28 18.79 9.39
N LEU A 195 16.79 18.25 8.28
CA LEU A 195 18.00 18.79 7.69
C LEU A 195 17.69 20.18 7.11
N PRO A 196 18.65 21.11 7.12
CA PRO A 196 18.44 22.40 6.51
C PRO A 196 18.21 22.28 5.01
N GLY A 197 17.28 23.05 4.47
CA GLY A 197 16.95 23.08 3.05
C GLY A 197 15.48 23.36 2.73
N GLY A 198 15.27 24.10 1.67
CA GLY A 198 13.95 24.53 1.21
C GLY A 198 13.75 24.45 -0.29
N GLY A 199 12.92 25.36 -0.80
CA GLY A 199 12.61 25.48 -2.22
C GLY A 199 13.72 26.20 -2.98
N LEU A 200 13.62 26.22 -4.31
CA LEU A 200 14.50 27.03 -5.15
C LEU A 200 13.78 28.35 -5.49
N GLU A 201 14.52 29.45 -5.42
CA GLU A 201 14.05 30.74 -5.95
C GLU A 201 14.27 30.86 -7.47
N GLU A 202 13.61 31.82 -8.10
CA GLU A 202 13.69 32.03 -9.55
C GLU A 202 15.12 32.40 -9.97
N GLY A 203 15.73 31.59 -10.85
CA GLY A 203 17.11 31.77 -11.31
C GLY A 203 18.18 31.25 -10.35
N GLU A 204 17.80 30.69 -9.21
CA GLU A 204 18.74 30.18 -8.20
C GLU A 204 19.24 28.76 -8.53
N SER A 205 20.54 28.52 -8.34
CA SER A 205 21.08 27.16 -8.48
C SER A 205 20.73 26.30 -7.25
N PRO A 206 20.54 24.97 -7.39
CA PRO A 206 20.26 24.10 -6.25
C PRO A 206 21.31 24.16 -5.13
N VAL A 207 22.56 24.49 -5.47
CA VAL A 207 23.68 24.66 -4.54
C VAL A 207 23.52 25.96 -3.74
N ALA A 208 23.26 27.08 -4.44
CA ALA A 208 23.04 28.38 -3.80
C ALA A 208 21.82 28.35 -2.86
N ALA A 209 20.72 27.73 -3.32
CA ALA A 209 19.53 27.52 -2.50
C ALA A 209 19.85 26.73 -1.21
N ALA A 210 20.69 25.69 -1.31
CA ALA A 210 21.05 24.87 -0.16
C ALA A 210 21.89 25.65 0.86
N GLU A 211 22.79 26.52 0.40
CA GLU A 211 23.62 27.37 1.27
C GLU A 211 22.78 28.49 1.93
N ARG A 212 21.87 29.12 1.17
CA ARG A 212 20.94 30.15 1.67
C ARG A 212 20.01 29.58 2.74
N GLU A 213 19.30 28.49 2.43
CA GLU A 213 18.36 27.86 3.36
C GLU A 213 19.04 27.37 4.64
N CYS A 214 20.26 26.83 4.52
CA CYS A 214 21.05 26.45 5.69
C CYS A 214 21.33 27.65 6.60
N LEU A 215 21.74 28.79 6.02
CA LEU A 215 21.97 30.01 6.77
C LEU A 215 20.68 30.55 7.41
N GLU A 216 19.56 30.55 6.68
CA GLU A 216 18.28 31.08 7.15
C GLU A 216 17.69 30.23 8.29
N GLU A 217 17.67 28.91 8.13
CA GLU A 217 17.06 27.99 9.10
C GLU A 217 17.95 27.73 10.32
N THR A 218 19.28 27.84 10.18
CA THR A 218 20.21 27.43 11.25
C THR A 218 21.17 28.50 11.73
N GLY A 219 21.36 29.57 10.96
CA GLY A 219 22.36 30.61 11.22
C GLY A 219 23.79 30.23 10.84
N TYR A 220 24.04 29.02 10.33
CA TYR A 220 25.39 28.58 9.95
C TYR A 220 25.64 28.78 8.45
N ARG A 221 26.81 29.33 8.12
CA ARG A 221 27.29 29.39 6.74
C ARG A 221 28.00 28.10 6.39
N VAL A 222 27.66 27.58 5.21
CA VAL A 222 28.22 26.34 4.70
C VAL A 222 28.66 26.50 3.25
N LYS A 223 29.60 25.66 2.84
CA LYS A 223 29.98 25.44 1.45
C LYS A 223 29.51 24.06 1.04
N VAL A 224 28.59 24.02 0.08
CA VAL A 224 28.08 22.78 -0.48
C VAL A 224 29.14 22.13 -1.37
N LEU A 225 29.18 20.80 -1.38
CA LEU A 225 30.02 19.98 -2.25
C LEU A 225 29.16 19.44 -3.42
N PRO A 226 29.10 20.11 -4.59
CA PRO A 226 28.14 19.78 -5.65
C PRO A 226 28.28 18.35 -6.18
N GLU A 227 29.47 17.79 -6.18
CA GLU A 227 29.76 16.42 -6.60
C GLU A 227 29.13 15.33 -5.71
N THR A 228 28.63 15.72 -4.53
CA THR A 228 27.93 14.82 -3.61
C THR A 228 26.42 14.77 -3.85
N ALA A 229 25.93 15.51 -4.85
CA ALA A 229 24.52 15.60 -5.20
C ALA A 229 23.85 14.24 -5.24
N PHE A 230 22.71 14.16 -4.56
CA PHE A 230 21.93 12.95 -4.54
C PHE A 230 20.43 13.24 -4.50
N GLU A 231 19.71 12.81 -5.53
CA GLU A 231 18.28 13.04 -5.65
C GLU A 231 17.42 11.94 -4.99
N ARG A 232 16.36 12.34 -4.29
CA ARG A 232 15.24 11.47 -3.90
C ARG A 232 13.90 12.14 -4.16
N LYS A 233 12.91 11.28 -4.43
CA LYS A 233 11.50 11.65 -4.49
C LYS A 233 10.77 10.98 -3.33
N TYR A 234 9.96 11.74 -2.61
CA TYR A 234 9.18 11.25 -1.50
C TYR A 234 7.93 12.10 -1.30
N ASP A 235 6.90 11.49 -0.74
CA ASP A 235 5.72 12.23 -0.30
C ASP A 235 5.95 12.71 1.14
N PHE A 236 5.52 13.94 1.45
CA PHE A 236 5.58 14.47 2.80
C PHE A 236 4.29 15.22 3.11
N PHE A 237 3.64 14.89 4.22
CA PHE A 237 2.45 15.59 4.67
C PHE A 237 2.88 16.71 5.62
N TRP A 238 2.50 17.95 5.30
CA TRP A 238 2.83 19.09 6.13
C TRP A 238 1.72 20.14 6.07
N ASN A 239 1.34 20.69 7.23
CA ASN A 239 0.33 21.73 7.37
C ASN A 239 -0.99 21.43 6.62
N GLY A 240 -1.47 20.18 6.70
CA GLY A 240 -2.72 19.76 6.08
C GLY A 240 -2.62 19.39 4.59
N GLU A 241 -1.45 19.56 3.96
CA GLU A 241 -1.23 19.32 2.54
C GLU A 241 -0.27 18.15 2.28
N SER A 242 -0.50 17.44 1.17
CA SER A 242 0.42 16.39 0.71
C SER A 242 1.35 16.94 -0.35
N TYR A 243 2.65 16.93 -0.05
CA TYR A 243 3.69 17.37 -0.98
C TYR A 243 4.39 16.19 -1.65
N ALA A 244 4.48 16.22 -2.98
CA ALA A 244 5.36 15.35 -3.75
C ALA A 244 6.71 16.05 -3.92
N CYS A 245 7.65 15.77 -3.01
CA CYS A 245 8.96 16.40 -2.97
C CYS A 245 9.93 15.68 -3.92
N ARG A 246 10.65 16.46 -4.73
CA ARG A 246 11.88 16.05 -5.38
C ARG A 246 13.01 16.87 -4.76
N THR A 247 13.83 16.22 -3.93
CA THR A 247 14.89 16.91 -3.19
C THR A 247 16.26 16.44 -3.67
N VAL A 248 17.13 17.39 -4.01
CA VAL A 248 18.56 17.12 -4.21
C VAL A 248 19.27 17.38 -2.90
N PHE A 249 19.91 16.34 -2.36
CA PHE A 249 20.65 16.40 -1.11
C PHE A 249 22.16 16.52 -1.38
N TYR A 250 22.87 17.26 -0.54
CA TYR A 250 24.32 17.45 -0.62
C TYR A 250 25.00 17.23 0.73
N VAL A 251 26.30 16.95 0.70
CA VAL A 251 27.20 17.20 1.83
C VAL A 251 27.65 18.65 1.77
N ALA A 252 27.68 19.33 2.91
CA ALA A 252 28.23 20.67 3.04
C ALA A 252 29.22 20.76 4.21
N GLU A 253 30.17 21.68 4.11
CA GLU A 253 31.21 21.93 5.11
C GLU A 253 31.00 23.33 5.73
N LEU A 254 31.22 23.47 7.04
CA LEU A 254 31.21 24.78 7.68
C LEU A 254 32.31 25.66 7.07
N VAL A 255 31.98 26.90 6.71
CA VAL A 255 32.99 27.90 6.27
C VAL A 255 33.52 28.73 7.43
N GLU A 256 32.92 28.59 8.61
CA GLU A 256 33.24 29.32 9.82
C GLU A 256 33.54 28.35 10.98
N PRO A 257 34.25 28.81 12.04
CA PRO A 257 34.43 28.00 13.23
C PRO A 257 33.10 27.57 13.84
N TRP A 258 33.03 26.32 14.30
CA TRP A 258 31.85 25.84 15.00
C TRP A 258 31.58 26.70 16.25
N THR A 259 30.32 27.08 16.42
CA THR A 259 29.81 27.78 17.60
C THR A 259 28.54 27.09 18.09
N GLU A 260 28.16 27.35 19.34
CA GLU A 260 26.92 26.81 19.92
C GLU A 260 25.69 27.42 19.22
N PRO A 261 24.62 26.64 18.95
CA PRO A 261 23.46 27.14 18.22
C PRO A 261 22.83 28.37 18.88
N LYS A 262 22.56 29.40 18.08
CA LYS A 262 21.83 30.59 18.53
C LYS A 262 20.35 30.43 18.21
N PRO A 263 19.44 31.08 18.98
CA PRO A 263 18.04 31.16 18.61
C PRO A 263 17.88 31.78 17.21
N VAL A 264 17.17 31.08 16.34
CA VAL A 264 16.80 31.56 15.01
C VAL A 264 15.30 31.89 15.04
N ASN A 265 14.93 33.13 14.73
CA ASN A 265 13.54 33.52 14.53
C ASN A 265 13.23 33.44 13.03
N ASP A 266 12.95 32.23 12.57
CA ASP A 266 12.58 31.97 11.19
C ASP A 266 11.05 31.94 11.04
N THR A 267 10.39 30.96 11.65
CA THR A 267 8.93 30.76 11.53
C THR A 267 8.32 30.25 12.82
N ASN A 268 6.99 30.37 12.98
CA ASN A 268 6.28 29.92 14.18
C ASN A 268 6.38 28.40 14.44
N TYR A 269 6.66 27.61 13.40
CA TYR A 269 6.86 26.16 13.51
C TYR A 269 8.29 25.79 13.91
N HIS A 270 9.27 26.66 13.69
CA HIS A 270 10.66 26.45 14.09
C HIS A 270 10.79 26.47 15.63
N LYS A 271 11.50 25.49 16.19
CA LYS A 271 11.66 25.28 17.64
C LYS A 271 13.12 25.24 18.10
N GLY A 272 14.06 25.60 17.24
CA GLY A 272 15.46 25.73 17.57
C GLY A 272 16.36 24.79 16.78
N VAL A 273 17.64 25.13 16.79
CA VAL A 273 18.70 24.48 16.01
C VAL A 273 19.49 23.56 16.94
N GLU A 274 19.85 22.36 16.47
CA GLU A 274 20.63 21.40 17.26
C GLU A 274 21.65 20.65 16.39
N TRP A 275 22.77 20.28 17.02
CA TRP A 275 23.74 19.33 16.48
C TRP A 275 23.51 17.95 17.09
N ILE A 276 22.87 17.03 16.35
CA ILE A 276 22.52 15.71 16.89
C ILE A 276 23.57 14.66 16.51
N GLN A 277 23.86 13.74 17.44
CA GLN A 277 24.76 12.61 17.22
C GLN A 277 24.33 11.77 16.00
N ALA A 278 25.27 11.50 15.09
CA ALA A 278 25.02 10.72 13.89
C ALA A 278 24.55 9.28 14.18
N SER A 279 24.82 8.75 15.38
CA SER A 279 24.30 7.45 15.84
C SER A 279 22.78 7.43 16.00
N LYS A 280 22.13 8.58 16.23
CA LYS A 280 20.68 8.70 16.43
C LYS A 280 19.87 8.89 15.15
N VAL A 281 20.52 8.91 13.98
CA VAL A 281 19.88 9.19 12.67
C VAL A 281 18.65 8.32 12.38
N ARG A 282 18.67 7.04 12.77
CA ARG A 282 17.51 6.15 12.56
C ARG A 282 16.30 6.52 13.41
N GLU A 283 16.53 6.93 14.65
CA GLU A 283 15.48 7.38 15.57
C GLU A 283 14.87 8.68 15.06
N ILE A 284 15.72 9.61 14.62
CA ILE A 284 15.33 10.98 14.27
C ILE A 284 14.63 11.05 12.91
N PHE A 285 15.22 10.44 11.87
CA PHE A 285 14.69 10.51 10.50
C PHE A 285 13.82 9.29 10.15
N GLY A 286 13.52 8.42 11.12
CA GLY A 286 12.69 7.23 10.94
C GLY A 286 11.26 7.52 10.48
N TYR A 287 10.79 8.77 10.65
CA TYR A 287 9.48 9.21 10.17
C TYR A 287 9.35 9.17 8.64
N GLN A 288 10.47 9.23 7.87
CA GLN A 288 10.43 9.13 6.41
C GLN A 288 11.62 8.34 5.87
N LYS A 289 11.33 7.17 5.28
CA LYS A 289 12.32 6.20 4.81
C LYS A 289 13.30 6.77 3.78
N ASP A 290 12.83 7.61 2.87
CA ASP A 290 13.63 8.15 1.77
C ASP A 290 14.59 9.24 2.27
N ILE A 291 14.15 10.05 3.25
CA ILE A 291 15.00 11.03 3.95
C ILE A 291 16.05 10.28 4.78
N LEU A 292 15.64 9.30 5.59
CA LEU A 292 16.57 8.49 6.38
C LEU A 292 17.67 7.86 5.51
N TRP A 293 17.30 7.32 4.35
CA TRP A 293 18.26 6.74 3.42
C TRP A 293 19.21 7.78 2.85
N ALA A 294 18.71 8.96 2.47
CA ALA A 294 19.54 10.06 1.97
C ALA A 294 20.57 10.49 3.03
N VAL A 295 20.13 10.70 4.27
CA VAL A 295 20.99 11.05 5.41
C VAL A 295 22.08 9.98 5.61
N GLN A 296 21.71 8.71 5.70
CA GLN A 296 22.67 7.62 5.91
C GLN A 296 23.69 7.50 4.77
N LYS A 297 23.26 7.70 3.51
CA LYS A 297 24.18 7.69 2.37
C LYS A 297 25.16 8.84 2.46
N LEU A 298 24.68 10.06 2.69
CA LEU A 298 25.53 11.24 2.68
C LEU A 298 26.48 11.29 3.89
N LEU A 299 26.09 10.72 5.05
CA LEU A 299 27.00 10.51 6.17
C LEU A 299 28.19 9.65 5.79
N LYS A 300 27.96 8.53 5.10
CA LYS A 300 29.05 7.67 4.61
C LYS A 300 29.94 8.42 3.62
N THR A 301 29.36 9.25 2.76
CA THR A 301 30.10 10.11 1.84
C THR A 301 30.97 11.12 2.59
N ALA A 302 30.42 11.83 3.58
CA ALA A 302 31.14 12.79 4.40
C ALA A 302 32.31 12.14 5.17
N GLN A 303 32.06 10.98 5.80
CA GLN A 303 33.08 10.24 6.55
C GLN A 303 34.28 9.84 5.67
N LYS A 304 34.03 9.27 4.48
CA LYS A 304 35.10 8.89 3.54
C LYS A 304 35.99 10.07 3.14
N ARG A 305 35.44 11.29 3.11
CA ARG A 305 36.21 12.49 2.76
C ARG A 305 37.00 13.04 3.92
N SER A 306 36.46 12.95 5.14
CA SER A 306 37.21 13.32 6.35
C SER A 306 38.45 12.45 6.58
N THR A 307 38.43 11.19 6.13
CA THR A 307 39.59 10.28 6.18
C THR A 307 40.62 10.51 5.06
N LEU A 308 40.30 11.33 4.06
CA LEU A 308 41.18 11.66 2.93
C LEU A 308 41.87 13.04 3.07
N ARG A 309 41.56 13.79 4.14
CA ARG A 309 42.19 15.06 4.51
C ARG A 309 43.08 14.87 5.73
#